data_AF-A0A957P8X1-F1
#
_entry.id   AF-A0A957P8X1-F1
#
_cell.length_a   1.000
_cell.length_b   1.000
_cell.length_c   1.000
_cell.angle_alpha   90.00
_cell.angle_beta   90.00
_cell.angle_gamma   90.00
#
_symmetry.space_group_name_H-M   'P 1'
#
loop_
_entity.id
_entity.type
_entity.pdbx_description
1 polymer ?
#
loop_
_entity_poly.entity_id
_entity_poly.type
_entity_poly.pdbx_seq_one_letter_code
_entity_poly.pdbx_strand_id
1 'polypeptide(L)'
;MPFPKPFYRWRPHPWHGLEVGKAPPQSVHAYIEITPFDLVKYEIDKVTGYVRVDRPQRTSSQPPALYGFIPRTYCGERVTVLSPNAARGDGDPLDICVISERPINRAEVILNARVVGGLQMVDGGEADDKIIAVLENDNVWGDAHDLSDIPEILVERLRHYFATYKLIPGKPANISIDMVYGHEHAIKVVEASMEDYDEEYGR
;
A
#
# COMPACT_ATOMS: atom_id res chain seq x y z
N MET A 1 -9.88 32.91 -4.02
CA MET A 1 -9.98 31.75 -4.92
C MET A 1 -11.32 31.08 -4.66
N PRO A 2 -12.15 30.83 -5.68
CA PRO A 2 -13.32 29.98 -5.52
C PRO A 2 -12.84 28.59 -5.05
N PHE A 3 -13.51 28.01 -4.05
CA PHE A 3 -13.26 26.62 -3.66
C PHE A 3 -13.41 25.75 -4.91
N PRO A 4 -12.42 24.93 -5.29
CA PRO A 4 -12.57 24.06 -6.44
C PRO A 4 -13.73 23.09 -6.16
N LYS A 5 -14.67 22.96 -7.11
CA LYS A 5 -15.64 21.87 -7.10
C LYS A 5 -14.93 20.58 -7.55
N PRO A 6 -15.22 19.43 -6.93
CA PRO A 6 -16.47 19.10 -6.24
C PRO A 6 -16.39 19.19 -4.71
N PHE A 7 -17.36 19.87 -4.11
CA PHE A 7 -17.71 19.70 -2.69
C PHE A 7 -18.62 18.47 -2.58
N TYR A 8 -18.19 17.45 -1.84
CA TYR A 8 -19.05 16.31 -1.51
C TYR A 8 -19.87 16.65 -0.27
N ARG A 9 -21.18 16.39 -0.33
CA ARG A 9 -22.08 16.57 0.82
C ARG A 9 -21.70 15.68 2.01
N TRP A 10 -21.13 14.52 1.72
CA TRP A 10 -20.66 13.53 2.69
C TRP A 10 -19.18 13.26 2.46
N ARG A 11 -18.47 12.79 3.50
CA ARG A 11 -17.09 12.35 3.34
C ARG A 11 -17.05 11.24 2.29
N PRO A 12 -16.24 11.35 1.22
CA PRO A 12 -16.10 10.28 0.25
C PRO A 12 -15.49 9.05 0.93
N HIS A 13 -15.96 7.86 0.55
CA HIS A 13 -15.40 6.60 1.04
C HIS A 13 -13.90 6.54 0.66
N PRO A 14 -12.98 6.21 1.58
CA PRO A 14 -11.55 6.21 1.28
C PRO A 14 -11.16 5.33 0.08
N TRP A 15 -11.75 4.13 -0.03
CA TRP A 15 -11.50 3.23 -1.15
C TRP A 15 -12.15 3.68 -2.46
N HIS A 16 -13.48 3.84 -2.49
CA HIS A 16 -14.22 4.09 -3.74
C HIS A 16 -14.40 5.57 -4.11
N GLY A 17 -14.45 6.44 -3.10
CA GLY A 17 -14.79 7.86 -3.26
C GLY A 17 -13.61 8.76 -3.57
N LEU A 18 -12.37 8.32 -3.26
CA LEU A 18 -11.15 9.04 -3.60
C LEU A 18 -10.68 8.68 -5.02
N GLU A 19 -9.96 9.60 -5.65
CA GLU A 19 -9.30 9.35 -6.94
C GLU A 19 -8.02 8.53 -6.72
N VAL A 20 -7.62 7.73 -7.72
CA VAL A 20 -6.40 6.89 -7.68
C VAL A 20 -5.14 7.73 -7.48
N GLY A 21 -5.07 8.94 -8.04
CA GLY A 21 -3.89 9.79 -7.99
C GLY A 21 -3.90 10.86 -9.07
N LYS A 22 -2.87 11.72 -9.07
CA LYS A 22 -2.73 12.80 -10.07
C LYS A 22 -2.23 12.31 -11.42
N ALA A 23 -1.37 11.29 -11.43
CA ALA A 23 -0.79 10.70 -12.63
C ALA A 23 -0.54 9.21 -12.41
N PRO A 24 -1.60 8.41 -12.14
CA PRO A 24 -1.45 6.97 -12.00
C PRO A 24 -1.03 6.37 -13.35
N PRO A 25 -0.24 5.28 -13.34
CA PRO A 25 0.27 4.53 -12.18
C PRO A 25 1.52 5.12 -11.50
N GLN A 26 2.18 6.13 -12.08
CA GLN A 26 3.48 6.64 -11.59
C GLN A 26 3.38 7.46 -10.31
N SER A 27 2.29 8.22 -10.16
CA SER A 27 1.96 9.02 -8.99
C SER A 27 0.53 8.75 -8.56
N VAL A 28 0.40 8.17 -7.38
CA VAL A 28 -0.87 7.71 -6.81
C VAL A 28 -1.20 8.47 -5.53
N HIS A 29 -2.46 8.49 -5.14
CA HIS A 29 -2.86 8.79 -3.79
C HIS A 29 -2.63 7.56 -2.91
N ALA A 30 -2.12 7.78 -1.71
CA ALA A 30 -2.08 6.76 -0.66
C ALA A 30 -2.99 7.20 0.49
N TYR A 31 -3.92 6.35 0.89
CA TYR A 31 -4.70 6.55 2.11
C TYR A 31 -4.03 5.82 3.26
N ILE A 32 -3.49 6.56 4.24
CA ILE A 32 -2.67 5.98 5.30
C ILE A 32 -3.54 5.48 6.44
N GLU A 33 -3.39 4.19 6.76
CA GLU A 33 -4.08 3.50 7.85
C GLU A 33 -3.17 3.34 9.08
N ILE A 34 -1.87 3.15 8.86
CA ILE A 34 -0.90 2.83 9.90
C ILE A 34 0.34 3.71 9.73
N THR A 35 0.82 4.27 10.84
CA THR A 35 2.09 5.00 10.91
C THR A 35 3.17 4.17 11.61
N PRO A 36 4.46 4.54 11.48
CA PRO A 36 5.55 3.86 12.19
C PRO A 36 5.43 3.84 13.72
N PHE A 37 4.54 4.66 14.29
CA PHE A 37 4.35 4.79 15.73
C PHE A 37 3.18 3.94 16.25
N ASP A 38 2.41 3.31 15.37
CA ASP A 38 1.23 2.54 15.76
C ASP A 38 1.60 1.11 16.19
N LEU A 39 1.06 0.71 17.35
CA LEU A 39 1.16 -0.66 17.89
C LEU A 39 -0.11 -1.48 17.64
N VAL A 40 -1.00 -0.96 16.81
CA VAL A 40 -2.29 -1.55 16.45
C VAL A 40 -2.36 -1.62 14.92
N LYS A 41 -2.80 -2.75 14.38
CA LYS A 41 -3.22 -2.86 12.99
C LYS A 41 -4.60 -2.22 12.86
N TYR A 42 -4.62 -1.11 12.16
CA TYR A 42 -5.82 -0.44 11.69
C TYR A 42 -6.07 -0.87 10.25
N GLU A 43 -7.34 -0.92 9.87
CA GLU A 43 -7.78 -1.16 8.49
C GLU A 43 -9.06 -0.38 8.24
N ILE A 44 -9.35 -0.05 6.99
CA ILE A 44 -10.65 0.48 6.65
C ILE A 44 -11.72 -0.60 6.77
N ASP A 45 -12.82 -0.26 7.41
CA ASP A 45 -14.04 -1.03 7.32
C ASP A 45 -14.64 -0.82 5.92
N LYS A 46 -14.51 -1.83 5.04
CA LYS A 46 -14.91 -1.76 3.62
C LYS A 46 -16.36 -1.35 3.37
N VAL A 47 -17.24 -1.47 4.37
CA VAL A 47 -18.66 -1.10 4.26
C VAL A 47 -18.85 0.39 4.55
N THR A 48 -18.22 0.89 5.61
CA THR A 48 -18.48 2.25 6.12
C THR A 48 -17.41 3.26 5.74
N GLY A 49 -16.21 2.81 5.37
CA GLY A 49 -15.05 3.64 5.05
C GLY A 49 -14.38 4.27 6.26
N TYR A 50 -14.76 3.90 7.48
CA TYR A 50 -14.06 4.34 8.69
C TYR A 50 -12.89 3.41 9.00
N VAL A 51 -11.84 3.98 9.62
CA VAL A 51 -10.77 3.16 10.16
C VAL A 51 -11.26 2.40 11.38
N ARG A 52 -10.97 1.11 11.41
CA ARG A 52 -11.34 0.16 12.44
C ARG A 52 -10.11 -0.56 12.95
N VAL A 53 -10.14 -0.94 14.23
CA VAL A 53 -9.13 -1.82 14.80
C VAL A 53 -9.36 -3.23 14.27
N ASP A 54 -8.40 -3.76 13.52
CA ASP A 54 -8.33 -5.19 13.20
C ASP A 54 -7.83 -5.94 14.44
N ARG A 55 -6.61 -5.60 14.89
CA ARG A 55 -5.94 -6.26 16.02
C ARG A 55 -4.76 -5.45 16.55
N PRO A 56 -4.39 -5.63 17.83
CA PRO A 56 -3.07 -5.21 18.32
C PRO A 56 -1.93 -5.93 17.58
N GLN A 57 -0.77 -5.28 17.47
CA GLN A 57 0.43 -5.96 17.00
C GLN A 57 0.82 -7.06 17.99
N ARG A 58 1.04 -8.26 17.46
CA ARG A 58 1.31 -9.44 18.29
C ARG A 58 2.73 -9.43 18.85
N THR A 59 3.67 -9.01 18.03
CA THR A 59 5.11 -8.97 18.33
C THR A 59 5.54 -7.53 18.58
N SER A 60 6.81 -7.32 18.90
CA SER A 60 7.42 -6.00 18.98
C SER A 60 7.73 -5.37 17.61
N SER A 61 7.04 -5.82 16.55
CA SER A 61 7.24 -5.30 15.19
C SER A 61 6.55 -3.95 15.05
N GLN A 62 7.29 -2.97 14.53
CA GLN A 62 6.78 -1.65 14.18
C GLN A 62 6.86 -1.48 12.66
N PRO A 63 5.83 -0.91 12.01
CA PRO A 63 5.89 -0.59 10.59
C PRO A 63 7.06 0.37 10.33
N PRO A 64 7.94 0.11 9.34
CA PRO A 64 9.09 0.96 9.08
C PRO A 64 8.77 2.17 8.18
N ALA A 65 7.54 2.25 7.66
CA ALA A 65 7.06 3.31 6.78
C ALA A 65 5.57 3.59 7.04
N LEU A 66 5.03 4.65 6.42
CA LEU A 66 3.58 4.89 6.40
C LEU A 66 2.94 3.80 5.55
N TYR A 67 1.87 3.18 6.03
CA TYR A 67 1.23 2.06 5.38
C TYR A 67 -0.27 2.31 5.22
N GLY A 68 -0.80 1.84 4.10
CA GLY A 68 -2.22 1.83 3.78
C GLY A 68 -2.38 1.35 2.36
N PHE A 69 -3.29 1.94 1.60
CA PHE A 69 -3.62 1.46 0.27
C PHE A 69 -3.80 2.57 -0.77
N ILE A 70 -3.83 2.16 -2.04
CA ILE A 70 -4.13 3.02 -3.19
C ILE A 70 -5.65 3.01 -3.45
N PRO A 71 -6.36 4.14 -3.38
CA PRO A 71 -7.80 4.19 -3.69
C PRO A 71 -8.11 3.69 -5.11
N ARG A 72 -9.30 3.12 -5.28
CA ARG A 72 -9.78 2.53 -6.55
C ARG A 72 -8.79 1.56 -7.20
N THR A 73 -8.19 0.72 -6.38
CA THR A 73 -7.46 -0.48 -6.79
C THR A 73 -8.10 -1.70 -6.13
N TYR A 74 -7.87 -2.88 -6.71
CA TYR A 74 -8.38 -4.14 -6.22
C TYR A 74 -7.42 -5.25 -6.66
N CYS A 75 -7.01 -6.11 -5.74
CA CYS A 75 -6.14 -7.23 -6.04
C CYS A 75 -6.97 -8.44 -6.50
N GLY A 76 -7.23 -8.51 -7.80
CA GLY A 76 -8.05 -9.54 -8.45
C GLY A 76 -7.24 -10.51 -9.31
N GLU A 77 -7.83 -10.90 -10.45
CA GLU A 77 -7.25 -11.89 -11.36
C GLU A 77 -5.96 -11.38 -12.02
N ARG A 78 -5.91 -10.12 -12.46
CA ARG A 78 -4.71 -9.58 -13.13
C ARG A 78 -3.54 -9.48 -12.17
N VAL A 79 -3.78 -9.04 -10.93
CA VAL A 79 -2.75 -9.03 -9.89
C VAL A 79 -2.27 -10.46 -9.60
N THR A 80 -3.18 -11.44 -9.56
CA THR A 80 -2.80 -12.87 -9.39
C THR A 80 -1.84 -13.33 -10.48
N VAL A 81 -2.09 -12.99 -11.75
CA VAL A 81 -1.23 -13.40 -12.88
C VAL A 81 0.20 -12.88 -12.73
N LEU A 82 0.38 -11.73 -12.09
CA LEU A 82 1.71 -11.17 -11.83
C LEU A 82 2.44 -11.84 -10.66
N SER A 83 1.73 -12.59 -9.81
CA SER A 83 2.27 -13.30 -8.64
C SER A 83 2.20 -14.83 -8.83
N PRO A 84 3.21 -15.45 -9.47
CA PRO A 84 3.10 -16.83 -9.97
C PRO A 84 2.96 -17.90 -8.89
N ASN A 85 3.32 -17.59 -7.63
CA ASN A 85 3.19 -18.52 -6.50
C ASN A 85 1.90 -18.29 -5.70
N ALA A 86 1.12 -17.25 -6.03
CA ALA A 86 -0.20 -17.02 -5.45
C ALA A 86 -1.28 -17.81 -6.19
N ALA A 87 -2.27 -18.28 -5.45
CA ALA A 87 -3.45 -18.95 -5.98
C ALA A 87 -4.54 -17.97 -6.43
N ARG A 88 -4.57 -16.76 -5.85
CA ARG A 88 -5.53 -15.68 -6.09
C ARG A 88 -5.01 -14.36 -5.53
N GLY A 89 -5.62 -13.23 -5.86
CA GLY A 89 -5.47 -11.98 -5.12
C GLY A 89 -6.20 -12.03 -3.78
N ASP A 90 -5.78 -11.21 -2.83
CA ASP A 90 -6.38 -11.11 -1.50
C ASP A 90 -7.80 -10.49 -1.47
N GLY A 91 -8.21 -9.83 -2.56
CA GLY A 91 -9.49 -9.12 -2.65
C GLY A 91 -9.54 -7.83 -1.82
N ASP A 92 -8.37 -7.26 -1.50
CA ASP A 92 -8.20 -5.98 -0.85
C ASP A 92 -7.78 -4.89 -1.87
N PRO A 93 -7.87 -3.60 -1.51
CA PRO A 93 -7.17 -2.55 -2.26
C PRO A 93 -5.65 -2.81 -2.26
N LEU A 94 -4.95 -2.40 -3.32
CA LEU A 94 -3.50 -2.60 -3.42
C LEU A 94 -2.75 -1.81 -2.34
N ASP A 95 -1.94 -2.53 -1.58
CA ASP A 95 -1.16 -2.00 -0.47
C ASP A 95 0.01 -1.13 -0.91
N ILE A 96 0.28 -0.08 -0.11
CA ILE A 96 1.37 0.86 -0.35
C ILE A 96 2.10 1.26 0.93
N CYS A 97 3.43 1.24 0.86
CA CYS A 97 4.36 1.75 1.86
C CYS A 97 4.96 3.06 1.36
N VAL A 98 4.67 4.17 2.05
CA VAL A 98 5.17 5.51 1.69
C VAL A 98 6.31 5.93 2.61
N ILE A 99 7.46 6.17 2.01
CA ILE A 99 8.66 6.69 2.67
C ILE A 99 8.61 8.23 2.68
N SER A 100 8.92 8.83 3.83
CA SER A 100 8.97 10.27 4.05
C SER A 100 10.14 10.57 5.01
N GLU A 101 10.89 11.64 4.78
CA GLU A 101 11.91 12.11 5.73
C GLU A 101 11.25 12.66 6.99
N ARG A 102 10.16 13.42 6.83
CA ARG A 102 9.43 13.97 7.97
C ARG A 102 8.46 12.94 8.55
N PRO A 103 8.40 12.82 9.89
CA PRO A 103 7.47 11.92 10.54
C PRO A 103 6.03 12.42 10.33
N ILE A 104 5.15 11.51 9.92
CA ILE A 104 3.70 11.70 9.91
C ILE A 104 3.14 10.73 10.95
N ASN A 105 2.56 11.27 12.03
CA ASN A 105 2.05 10.53 13.18
C ASN A 105 0.51 10.51 13.23
N ARG A 106 -0.14 10.76 12.09
CA ARG A 106 -1.59 10.80 11.94
C ARG A 106 -2.02 9.81 10.86
N ALA A 107 -2.88 8.86 11.22
CA ALA A 107 -3.62 8.02 10.28
C ALA A 107 -4.82 8.76 9.68
N GLU A 108 -5.50 8.17 8.70
CA GLU A 108 -6.59 8.80 7.93
C GLU A 108 -6.15 10.05 7.15
N VAL A 109 -4.94 10.01 6.59
CA VAL A 109 -4.41 11.08 5.74
C VAL A 109 -4.21 10.59 4.32
N ILE A 110 -4.41 11.49 3.36
CA ILE A 110 -4.17 11.24 1.94
C ILE A 110 -2.84 11.87 1.58
N LEU A 111 -1.95 11.09 0.97
CA LEU A 111 -0.66 11.55 0.46
C LEU A 111 -0.63 11.43 -1.05
N ASN A 112 0.12 12.31 -1.72
CA ASN A 112 0.56 12.02 -3.08
C ASN A 112 1.88 11.26 -2.98
N ALA A 113 1.95 10.10 -3.61
CA ALA A 113 3.07 9.18 -3.49
C ALA A 113 3.55 8.78 -4.89
N ARG A 114 4.86 8.93 -5.12
CA ARG A 114 5.51 8.49 -6.35
C ARG A 114 5.95 7.05 -6.18
N VAL A 115 5.46 6.16 -7.05
CA VAL A 115 5.80 4.73 -7.03
C VAL A 115 7.26 4.55 -7.48
N VAL A 116 8.05 3.82 -6.70
CA VAL A 116 9.47 3.54 -6.99
C VAL A 116 9.79 2.05 -7.09
N GLY A 117 8.95 1.18 -6.52
CA GLY A 117 9.15 -0.27 -6.57
C GLY A 117 8.10 -1.01 -5.77
N GLY A 118 8.43 -2.23 -5.32
CA GLY A 118 7.57 -3.00 -4.45
C GLY A 118 8.15 -4.33 -4.00
N LEU A 119 7.37 -5.03 -3.17
CA LEU A 119 7.65 -6.37 -2.67
C LEU A 119 6.57 -7.31 -3.20
N GLN A 120 6.97 -8.32 -3.96
CA GLN A 120 6.09 -9.40 -4.36
C GLN A 120 5.91 -10.34 -3.17
N MET A 121 4.78 -10.24 -2.51
CA MET A 121 4.48 -10.97 -1.28
C MET A 121 3.32 -11.93 -1.50
N VAL A 122 3.47 -13.14 -0.95
CA VAL A 122 2.40 -14.13 -0.89
C VAL A 122 2.09 -14.41 0.57
N ASP A 123 0.87 -14.11 1.01
CA ASP A 123 0.37 -14.36 2.36
C ASP A 123 -0.77 -15.37 2.30
N GLY A 124 -0.61 -16.55 2.91
CA GLY A 124 -1.69 -17.54 2.89
C GLY A 124 -1.97 -18.16 1.52
N GLY A 125 -1.11 -17.94 0.52
CA GLY A 125 -1.36 -18.29 -0.87
C GLY A 125 -2.06 -17.20 -1.67
N GLU A 126 -2.23 -15.99 -1.11
CA GLU A 126 -2.84 -14.83 -1.77
C GLU A 126 -1.76 -13.84 -2.20
N ALA A 127 -1.92 -13.24 -3.38
CA ALA A 127 -1.07 -12.16 -3.87
C ALA A 127 -1.35 -10.91 -3.04
N ASP A 128 -0.34 -10.48 -2.30
CA ASP A 128 -0.43 -9.46 -1.24
C ASP A 128 0.69 -8.42 -1.41
N ASP A 129 0.94 -8.03 -2.67
CA ASP A 129 2.02 -7.15 -3.09
C ASP A 129 2.05 -5.82 -2.31
N LYS A 130 3.25 -5.39 -1.91
CA LYS A 130 3.46 -4.13 -1.20
C LYS A 130 4.15 -3.13 -2.11
N ILE A 131 3.42 -2.16 -2.63
CA ILE A 131 4.01 -1.08 -3.42
C ILE A 131 4.89 -0.23 -2.50
N ILE A 132 6.08 0.13 -2.96
CA ILE A 132 6.98 1.07 -2.28
C ILE A 132 6.95 2.39 -3.04
N ALA A 133 6.67 3.46 -2.32
CA ALA A 133 6.59 4.80 -2.85
C ALA A 133 7.27 5.81 -1.94
N VAL A 134 7.55 6.98 -2.49
CA VAL A 134 8.07 8.14 -1.74
C VAL A 134 7.03 9.25 -1.72
N LEU A 135 6.96 10.00 -0.62
CA LEU A 135 6.10 11.18 -0.51
C LEU A 135 6.50 12.23 -1.57
N GLU A 136 5.53 12.70 -2.37
CA GLU A 136 5.80 13.80 -3.30
C GLU A 136 6.13 15.11 -2.56
N ASN A 137 7.05 15.88 -3.15
CA ASN A 137 7.58 17.14 -2.59
C ASN A 137 8.39 16.96 -1.29
N ASP A 138 8.80 15.73 -0.99
CA ASP A 138 9.86 15.49 -0.01
C ASP A 138 11.22 15.85 -0.64
N ASN A 139 11.96 16.78 -0.03
CA ASN A 139 13.24 17.26 -0.56
C ASN A 139 14.37 16.23 -0.47
N VAL A 140 14.24 15.20 0.39
CA VAL A 140 15.22 14.11 0.47
C VAL A 140 14.96 13.07 -0.61
N TRP A 141 13.68 12.81 -0.92
CA TRP A 141 13.28 11.79 -1.89
C TRP A 141 12.89 12.35 -3.27
N GLY A 142 13.06 13.66 -3.49
CA GLY A 142 12.54 14.36 -4.67
C GLY A 142 13.04 13.81 -6.01
N ASP A 143 14.26 13.27 -6.02
CA ASP A 143 14.93 12.69 -7.20
C ASP A 143 14.84 11.15 -7.25
N ALA A 144 14.15 10.51 -6.30
CA ALA A 144 13.94 9.07 -6.35
C ALA A 144 12.86 8.72 -7.39
N HIS A 145 13.22 7.85 -8.33
CA HIS A 145 12.37 7.40 -9.43
C HIS A 145 12.34 5.87 -9.56
N ASP A 146 13.33 5.17 -9.02
CA ASP A 146 13.37 3.72 -8.93
C ASP A 146 13.77 3.28 -7.51
N LEU A 147 13.48 2.03 -7.16
CA LEU A 147 13.82 1.46 -5.86
C LEU A 147 15.33 1.48 -5.61
N SER A 148 16.14 1.44 -6.66
CA SER A 148 17.60 1.58 -6.58
C SER A 148 18.07 2.96 -6.11
N ASP A 149 17.21 3.99 -6.16
CA ASP A 149 17.50 5.31 -5.59
C ASP A 149 17.25 5.36 -4.07
N ILE A 150 16.61 4.33 -3.52
CA ILE A 150 16.31 4.22 -2.09
C ILE A 150 17.44 3.46 -1.39
N PRO A 151 17.95 3.94 -0.24
CA PRO A 151 18.90 3.20 0.57
C PRO A 151 18.40 1.78 0.87
N GLU A 152 19.20 0.78 0.50
CA GLU A 152 18.83 -0.64 0.60
C GLU A 152 18.34 -1.04 2.00
N ILE A 153 18.90 -0.44 3.05
CA ILE A 153 18.50 -0.68 4.44
C ILE A 153 17.02 -0.34 4.73
N LEU A 154 16.42 0.62 4.02
CA LEU A 154 15.00 0.93 4.18
C LEU A 154 14.12 -0.17 3.56
N VAL A 155 14.54 -0.69 2.41
CA VAL A 155 13.88 -1.82 1.74
C VAL A 155 14.05 -3.11 2.56
N GLU A 156 15.23 -3.32 3.13
CA GLU A 156 15.50 -4.45 4.03
C GLU A 156 14.58 -4.43 5.25
N ARG A 157 14.34 -3.25 5.86
CA ARG A 157 13.42 -3.10 6.99
C ARG A 157 11.98 -3.44 6.61
N LEU A 158 11.51 -2.99 5.43
CA LEU A 158 10.20 -3.34 4.91
C LEU A 158 10.08 -4.86 4.72
N ARG A 159 11.07 -5.47 4.05
CA ARG A 159 11.12 -6.92 3.84
C ARG A 159 11.12 -7.69 5.16
N HIS A 160 11.90 -7.25 6.14
CA HIS A 160 11.93 -7.85 7.47
C HIS A 160 10.57 -7.74 8.16
N TYR A 161 9.98 -6.54 8.19
CA TYR A 161 8.68 -6.31 8.82
C TYR A 161 7.61 -7.26 8.27
N PHE A 162 7.43 -7.33 6.96
CA PHE A 162 6.42 -8.19 6.35
C PHE A 162 6.71 -9.69 6.51
N ALA A 163 7.99 -10.08 6.57
CA ALA A 163 8.37 -11.47 6.85
C ALA A 163 8.09 -11.88 8.32
N THR A 164 8.04 -10.94 9.28
CA THR A 164 7.99 -11.27 10.71
C THR A 164 6.77 -10.76 11.48
N TYR A 165 5.98 -9.81 10.96
CA TYR A 165 4.91 -9.16 11.74
C TYR A 165 3.82 -10.12 12.24
N LYS A 166 3.54 -11.20 11.48
CA LYS A 166 2.60 -12.29 11.85
C LYS A 166 3.29 -13.48 12.51
N LEU A 167 4.60 -13.43 12.78
CA LEU A 167 5.36 -14.57 13.30
C LEU A 167 4.83 -15.03 14.66
N ILE A 168 4.67 -16.34 14.77
CA ILE A 168 4.26 -17.01 16.00
C ILE A 168 5.40 -17.96 16.40
N PRO A 169 6.06 -17.74 17.55
CA PRO A 169 7.12 -18.63 18.01
C PRO A 169 6.66 -20.10 18.00
N GLY A 170 7.43 -20.96 17.33
CA GLY A 170 7.13 -22.39 17.23
C GLY A 170 6.11 -22.79 16.15
N LYS A 171 5.60 -21.85 15.33
CA LYS A 171 4.79 -22.18 14.14
C LYS A 171 5.49 -21.73 12.85
N PRO A 172 5.33 -22.49 11.76
CA PRO A 172 5.82 -22.04 10.46
C PRO A 172 5.08 -20.77 10.03
N ALA A 173 5.81 -19.84 9.41
CA ALA A 173 5.22 -18.69 8.75
C ALA A 173 4.62 -19.15 7.40
N ASN A 174 3.48 -18.58 7.04
CA ASN A 174 2.83 -18.83 5.74
C ASN A 174 2.93 -17.59 4.84
N ILE A 175 4.07 -16.90 4.92
CA ILE A 175 4.37 -15.66 4.21
C ILE A 175 5.69 -15.87 3.48
N SER A 176 5.72 -15.54 2.19
CA SER A 176 6.94 -15.42 1.41
C SER A 176 7.03 -14.05 0.75
N ILE A 177 8.26 -13.59 0.55
CA ILE A 177 8.57 -12.45 -0.30
C ILE A 177 9.42 -13.01 -1.42
N ASP A 178 8.81 -13.17 -2.58
CA ASP A 178 9.38 -13.91 -3.70
C ASP A 178 10.38 -13.04 -4.48
N MET A 179 10.09 -11.74 -4.57
CA MET A 179 10.89 -10.78 -5.30
C MET A 179 10.79 -9.39 -4.69
N VAL A 180 11.89 -8.65 -4.76
CA VAL A 180 11.91 -7.19 -4.62
C VAL A 180 12.06 -6.62 -6.02
N TYR A 181 11.16 -5.73 -6.43
CA TYR A 181 11.12 -5.22 -7.81
C TYR A 181 11.16 -3.69 -7.88
N GLY A 182 11.74 -3.19 -8.98
CA GLY A 182 11.86 -1.76 -9.26
C GLY A 182 10.59 -1.16 -9.85
N HIS A 183 10.70 0.10 -10.28
CA HIS A 183 9.59 0.94 -10.71
C HIS A 183 8.77 0.28 -11.83
N GLU A 184 9.42 -0.24 -12.86
CA GLU A 184 8.73 -0.78 -14.04
C GLU A 184 7.74 -1.92 -13.70
N HIS A 185 8.10 -2.81 -12.77
CA HIS A 185 7.19 -3.88 -12.36
C HIS A 185 6.09 -3.36 -11.44
N ALA A 186 6.42 -2.44 -10.53
CA ALA A 186 5.44 -1.81 -9.64
C ALA A 186 4.33 -1.11 -10.42
N ILE A 187 4.68 -0.44 -11.51
CA ILE A 187 3.72 0.18 -12.43
C ILE A 187 2.73 -0.85 -12.99
N LYS A 188 3.20 -2.02 -13.44
CA LYS A 188 2.34 -3.09 -13.96
C LYS A 188 1.38 -3.63 -12.90
N VAL A 189 1.83 -3.75 -11.64
CA VAL A 189 0.99 -4.20 -10.53
C VAL A 189 -0.10 -3.16 -10.22
N VAL A 190 0.25 -1.87 -10.18
CA VAL A 190 -0.72 -0.79 -9.98
C VAL A 190 -1.74 -0.75 -11.11
N GLU A 191 -1.31 -0.81 -12.37
CA GLU A 191 -2.21 -0.86 -13.55
C GLU A 191 -3.16 -2.06 -13.47
N ALA A 192 -2.62 -3.26 -13.22
CA ALA A 192 -3.42 -4.48 -13.07
C ALA A 192 -4.49 -4.32 -11.97
N SER A 193 -4.12 -3.73 -10.83
CA SER A 193 -5.04 -3.53 -9.72
C SER A 193 -6.13 -2.49 -10.01
N MET A 194 -5.85 -1.49 -10.84
CA MET A 194 -6.84 -0.50 -11.28
C MET A 194 -7.83 -1.13 -12.25
N GLU A 195 -7.35 -1.95 -13.19
CA GLU A 195 -8.20 -2.68 -14.13
C GLU A 195 -9.09 -3.70 -13.41
N ASP A 196 -8.55 -4.43 -12.44
CA ASP A 196 -9.31 -5.35 -11.58
C ASP A 196 -10.39 -4.59 -10.78
N TYR A 197 -10.09 -3.38 -10.30
CA TYR A 197 -11.08 -2.53 -9.62
C TYR A 197 -12.20 -2.08 -10.55
N ASP A 198 -11.87 -1.63 -11.76
CA ASP A 198 -12.85 -1.17 -12.75
C ASP A 198 -13.75 -2.33 -13.21
N GLU A 199 -13.21 -3.55 -13.31
CA GLU A 199 -14.00 -4.74 -13.64
C GLU A 199 -15.00 -5.12 -12.54
N GLU A 200 -14.58 -5.06 -11.27
CA GLU A 200 -15.40 -5.43 -10.12
C GLU A 200 -16.41 -4.33 -9.75
N TYR A 201 -15.99 -3.06 -9.77
CA TYR A 201 -16.73 -1.92 -9.20
C TYR A 201 -17.05 -0.79 -10.18
N GLY A 202 -16.55 -0.81 -11.42
CA GLY A 202 -16.71 0.29 -12.40
C GLY A 202 -18.10 0.41 -13.03
N ARG A 203 -19.12 -0.27 -12.49
CA ARG A 203 -20.50 -0.29 -13.00
C ARG A 203 -21.38 0.81 -12.40
#